data_AF-A0A7L7L0K2-F1
#
_entry.id   AF-A0A7L7L0K2-F1
#
_cell.length_a   1.000
_cell.length_b   1.000
_cell.length_c   1.000
_cell.angle_alpha   90.00
_cell.angle_beta   90.00
_cell.angle_gamma   90.00
#
_symmetry.space_group_name_H-M   'P 1'
#
loop_
_entity.id
_entity.type
_entity.pdbx_description
1 polymer ?
#
loop_
_entity_poly.entity_id
_entity_poly.type
_entity_poly.pdbx_seq_one_letter_code
_entity_poly.pdbx_strand_id
1 'polypeptide(L)'
;MGIIFVIGSITSLILEKYVLANNSHVWLGAIEPVISIIFIISLMLTNYMKFDILNVILAVVYVSLSFIFWGQGNDLYHQRVVNRIYE
;
A
#
# COMPACT_ATOMS: atom_id res chain seq x y z
N MET A 1 -5.81 16.06 -7.97
CA MET A 1 -4.83 14.98 -7.78
C MET A 1 -4.51 14.72 -6.31
N GLY A 2 -4.06 15.69 -5.52
CA GLY A 2 -3.70 15.44 -4.10
C GLY A 2 -4.78 14.71 -3.27
N ILE A 3 -6.06 15.05 -3.46
CA ILE A 3 -7.18 14.36 -2.79
C ILE A 3 -7.27 12.87 -3.17
N ILE A 4 -7.02 12.51 -4.43
CA ILE A 4 -7.03 11.11 -4.89
C ILE A 4 -5.90 10.32 -4.23
N PHE A 5 -4.72 10.93 -4.11
CA PHE A 5 -3.58 10.32 -3.41
C PHE A 5 -3.87 10.10 -1.92
N VAL A 6 -4.47 11.09 -1.26
CA VAL A 6 -4.85 10.99 0.16
C VAL A 6 -5.91 9.90 0.36
N ILE A 7 -6.97 9.90 -0.45
CA ILE A 7 -8.02 8.87 -0.37
C ILE A 7 -7.43 7.48 -0.64
N GLY A 8 -6.65 7.32 -1.70
CA GLY A 8 -5.97 6.05 -2.02
C GLY A 8 -5.09 5.56 -0.87
N SER A 9 -4.34 6.47 -0.25
CA SER A 9 -3.47 6.15 0.89
C SER A 9 -4.28 5.69 2.10
N ILE A 10 -5.38 6.38 2.42
CA ILE A 10 -6.27 6.01 3.53
C ILE A 10 -6.95 4.66 3.25
N THR A 11 -7.46 4.46 2.04
CA THR A 11 -8.10 3.19 1.64
C THR A 11 -7.11 2.04 1.71
N SER A 12 -5.88 2.23 1.23
CA SER A 12 -4.79 1.26 1.37
C SER A 12 -4.51 0.92 2.84
N LEU A 13 -4.38 1.94 3.70
CA LEU A 13 -4.14 1.76 5.14
C LEU A 13 -5.25 0.93 5.82
N ILE A 14 -6.50 1.21 5.47
CA ILE A 14 -7.66 0.47 5.97
C ILE A 14 -7.65 -0.96 5.44
N LEU A 15 -7.40 -1.16 4.14
CA LEU A 15 -7.36 -2.48 3.52
C LEU A 15 -6.27 -3.35 4.17
N GLU A 16 -5.08 -2.79 4.36
CA GLU A 16 -3.95 -3.49 4.99
C GLU A 16 -4.30 -3.91 6.42
N LYS A 17 -4.80 -2.97 7.23
CA LYS A 17 -5.09 -3.22 8.65
C LYS A 17 -6.25 -4.21 8.87
N TYR A 18 -7.31 -4.12 8.07
CA TYR A 18 -8.55 -4.85 8.31
C TYR A 18 -8.73 -6.10 7.45
N VAL A 19 -8.15 -6.14 6.26
CA VAL A 19 -8.30 -7.28 5.33
C VAL A 19 -7.03 -8.12 5.29
N LEU A 20 -5.87 -7.49 5.07
CA LEU A 20 -4.64 -8.20 4.73
C LEU A 20 -3.91 -8.70 5.98
N ALA A 21 -3.72 -7.83 6.98
CA ALA A 21 -3.19 -8.20 8.29
C ALA A 21 -4.16 -9.08 9.11
N ASN A 22 -5.43 -9.18 8.70
CA ASN A 22 -6.41 -10.08 9.32
C ASN A 22 -6.53 -11.44 8.61
N ASN A 23 -5.83 -11.64 7.49
CA ASN A 23 -5.82 -12.90 6.77
C ASN A 23 -4.63 -13.76 7.21
N SER A 24 -4.79 -15.09 7.14
CA SER A 24 -3.73 -16.05 7.50
C SER A 24 -2.57 -16.10 6.49
N HIS A 25 -2.68 -15.34 5.39
CA HIS A 25 -1.75 -15.39 4.27
C HIS A 25 -1.05 -14.04 4.03
N VAL A 26 0.19 -13.94 4.49
CA VAL A 26 1.07 -12.74 4.42
C VAL A 26 1.21 -12.15 3.03
N TRP A 27 1.29 -13.01 2.01
CA TRP A 27 1.51 -12.60 0.62
C TRP A 27 0.39 -11.73 0.03
N LEU A 28 -0.81 -11.72 0.62
CA LEU A 28 -1.91 -10.88 0.13
C LEU A 28 -1.62 -9.40 0.39
N GLY A 29 -0.86 -9.08 1.44
CA GLY A 29 -0.37 -7.74 1.73
C GLY A 29 0.49 -7.19 0.58
N ALA A 30 1.29 -8.04 -0.07
CA ALA A 30 2.22 -7.63 -1.12
C ALA A 30 1.52 -7.19 -2.42
N ILE A 31 0.22 -7.47 -2.54
CA ILE A 31 -0.61 -7.00 -3.66
C ILE A 31 -0.80 -5.48 -3.59
N GLU A 32 -0.84 -4.90 -2.39
CA GLU A 32 -1.08 -3.47 -2.19
C GLU A 32 -0.01 -2.59 -2.88
N PRO A 33 1.31 -2.76 -2.67
CA PRO A 33 2.31 -1.94 -3.36
C PRO A 33 2.33 -2.18 -4.87
N VAL A 34 2.03 -3.40 -5.31
CA VAL A 34 1.95 -3.73 -6.75
C VAL A 34 0.80 -2.98 -7.41
N ILE A 35 -0.39 -2.99 -6.80
CA ILE A 35 -1.55 -2.24 -7.30
C ILE A 35 -1.26 -0.74 -7.32
N SER A 36 -0.61 -0.21 -6.29
CA SER A 36 -0.21 1.20 -6.24
C SER A 36 0.70 1.60 -7.39
N ILE A 37 1.68 0.76 -7.77
CA ILE A 37 2.53 1.01 -8.94
C ILE A 37 1.71 1.01 -10.23
N ILE A 38 0.87 -0.02 -10.43
CA ILE A 38 0.01 -0.14 -11.63
C ILE A 38 -0.91 1.07 -11.75
N PHE A 39 -1.50 1.52 -10.64
CA PHE A 39 -2.38 2.66 -10.58
C PHE A 39 -1.68 3.96 -11.02
N ILE A 40 -0.48 4.21 -10.51
CA ILE A 40 0.31 5.40 -10.87
C ILE A 40 0.70 5.38 -12.34
N ILE A 41 1.19 4.23 -12.84
CA ILE A 41 1.53 4.07 -14.25
C ILE A 41 0.30 4.33 -15.13
N SER A 42 -0.85 3.77 -14.76
CA SER A 42 -2.11 3.97 -15.48
C SER A 42 -2.52 5.45 -15.53
N LEU A 43 -2.43 6.17 -14.40
CA LEU A 43 -2.73 7.60 -14.35
C LEU A 43 -1.79 8.46 -15.22
N MET A 44 -0.52 8.06 -15.32
CA MET A 44 0.44 8.72 -16.20
C MET A 44 0.15 8.43 -17.69
N LEU A 45 -0.17 7.19 -18.04
CA LEU A 45 -0.48 6.78 -19.43
C LEU A 45 -1.77 7.42 -19.96
N THR A 46 -2.74 7.66 -19.09
CA THR A 46 -4.05 8.23 -19.43
C THR A 46 -4.06 9.76 -19.41
N ASN A 47 -2.91 10.42 -19.24
CA ASN A 47 -2.76 11.88 -19.10
C ASN A 47 -3.59 12.51 -17.95
N TYR A 48 -4.16 11.71 -17.04
CA TYR A 48 -4.78 12.22 -15.82
C TYR A 48 -3.76 12.79 -14.85
N MET A 49 -2.52 12.29 -14.91
CA MET A 49 -1.37 12.77 -14.14
C MET A 49 -0.26 13.23 -15.08
N LYS A 50 0.01 14.54 -15.09
CA LYS A 50 1.12 15.09 -15.87
C LYS A 50 2.46 14.61 -15.30
N PHE A 51 3.39 14.28 -16.18
CA PHE A 51 4.75 13.91 -15.80
C PHE A 51 5.58 15.16 -15.46
N ASP A 52 5.26 15.79 -14.32
CA ASP A 52 6.00 16.92 -13.75
C ASP A 52 6.63 16.54 -12.42
N ILE A 53 7.59 17.37 -11.96
CA ILE A 53 8.40 17.09 -10.78
C ILE A 53 7.54 16.85 -9.53
N LEU A 54 6.48 17.64 -9.32
CA LEU A 54 5.61 17.52 -8.15
C LEU A 54 4.82 16.21 -8.17
N ASN A 55 4.28 15.84 -9.32
CA ASN A 55 3.55 14.60 -9.51
C ASN A 55 4.47 13.39 -9.35
N VAL A 56 5.69 13.44 -9.87
CA VAL A 56 6.68 12.36 -9.68
C VAL A 56 7.03 12.20 -8.20
N ILE A 57 7.24 13.29 -7.46
CA ILE A 57 7.48 13.24 -6.01
C ILE A 57 6.27 12.62 -5.29
N LEU A 58 5.05 13.03 -5.63
CA LEU A 58 3.83 12.48 -5.03
C LEU A 58 3.68 10.99 -5.31
N ALA A 59 3.98 10.54 -6.53
CA ALA A 59 3.99 9.13 -6.90
C ALA A 59 4.99 8.32 -6.06
N VAL A 60 6.22 8.82 -5.92
CA VAL A 60 7.26 8.17 -5.11
C VAL A 60 6.83 8.06 -3.66
N VAL A 61 6.32 9.14 -3.07
CA VAL A 61 5.82 9.14 -1.69
C VAL A 61 4.68 8.15 -1.51
N TYR A 62 3.71 8.16 -2.43
CA TYR A 62 2.56 7.26 -2.40
C TYR A 62 2.98 5.78 -2.43
N VAL A 63 3.81 5.40 -3.41
CA VAL A 63 4.32 4.03 -3.52
C VAL A 63 5.18 3.65 -2.31
N SER A 64 5.98 4.57 -1.77
CA SER A 64 6.77 4.31 -0.56
C SER A 64 5.89 4.05 0.65
N LEU A 65 4.80 4.80 0.82
CA LEU A 65 3.83 4.58 1.89
C LEU A 65 3.14 3.22 1.78
N SER A 66 2.76 2.81 0.56
CA SER A 66 2.25 1.47 0.28
C SER A 66 3.19 0.36 0.79
N PHE A 67 4.49 0.44 0.44
CA PHE A 67 5.47 -0.51 0.97
C PHE A 67 5.62 -0.46 2.50
N ILE A 68 5.55 0.72 3.11
CA ILE A 68 5.62 0.87 4.57
C ILE A 68 4.41 0.20 5.23
N PHE A 69 3.21 0.39 4.69
CA PHE A 69 1.99 -0.23 5.23
C PHE A 69 2.06 -1.75 5.12
N TRP A 70 2.49 -2.28 3.98
CA TRP A 70 2.73 -3.71 3.82
C TRP A 70 3.75 -4.25 4.84
N GLY A 71 4.87 -3.55 5.04
CA GLY A 71 5.87 -3.93 6.04
C GLY A 71 5.30 -4.01 7.46
N GLN A 72 4.49 -3.02 7.85
CA GLN A 72 3.79 -3.01 9.15
C GLN A 72 2.79 -4.18 9.28
N GLY A 73 2.05 -4.49 8.21
CA GLY A 73 1.12 -5.62 8.18
C GLY A 73 1.83 -6.96 8.32
N ASN A 74 2.99 -7.13 7.67
CA ASN A 74 3.83 -8.31 7.79
C ASN A 74 4.39 -8.48 9.21
N ASP A 75 4.88 -7.41 9.84
CA ASP A 75 5.38 -7.46 11.22
C ASP A 75 4.27 -7.85 12.21
N LEU A 76 3.05 -7.33 12.03
CA LEU A 76 1.89 -7.70 12.83
C LEU A 76 1.49 -9.17 12.64
N TYR A 77 1.57 -9.69 11.42
CA TYR A 77 1.34 -11.11 11.18
C TYR A 77 2.39 -11.97 11.88
N HIS A 78 3.67 -11.61 11.75
CA HIS A 78 4.77 -12.35 12.36
C HIS A 78 4.61 -12.44 13.88
N GLN A 79 4.27 -11.32 14.53
CA GLN A 79 3.99 -11.29 15.98
C GLN A 79 2.84 -12.23 16.39
N ARG A 80 1.76 -12.32 15.60
CA ARG A 80 0.65 -13.25 15.89
C ARG A 80 1.03 -14.70 15.74
N VAL A 81 1.78 -15.04 14.69
CA VAL A 81 2.23 -16.43 14.46
C VAL A 81 3.18 -16.86 15.58
N VAL A 82 4.13 -16.01 15.96
CA VAL A 82 5.06 -16.29 17.06
C VAL A 82 4.32 -16.45 18.39
N ASN A 83 3.41 -15.55 18.74
CA ASN A 83 2.64 -15.67 19.99
C ASN A 83 1.78 -16.94 20.04
N ARG A 84 1.22 -17.38 18.90
CA ARG A 84 0.41 -18.61 18.84
C ARG A 84 1.23 -19.91 18.99
N ILE A 85 2.57 -19.85 18.90
CA ILE A 85 3.46 -21.02 19.10
C ILE A 85 3.81 -21.19 20.59
N TYR A 86 3.66 -20.15 21.41
CA TYR A 86 4.02 -20.15 22.84
C TYR A 86 2.82 -20.28 23.80
N GLU A 87 1.59 -20.32 23.27
CA GLU A 87 0.39 -20.76 24.00
C GLU A 87 0.14 -22.27 23.81
#